data_AF-A0A432HAZ9-F1
#
_entry.id   AF-A0A432HAZ9-F1
#
_cell.length_a   1.000
_cell.length_b   1.000
_cell.length_c   1.000
_cell.angle_alpha   90.00
_cell.angle_beta   90.00
_cell.angle_gamma   90.00
#
_symmetry.space_group_name_H-M   'P 1'
#
loop_
_entity.id
_entity.type
_entity.pdbx_description
1 polymer ?
#
loop_
_entity_poly.entity_id
_entity_poly.type
_entity_poly.pdbx_seq_one_letter_code
_entity_poly.pdbx_strand_id
1 'polypeptide(L)'
;NLLSAWWAVGFLCFITAAFLALYAFYLKRNPESGMKGFGFFGWFTFGMLLLAGFSMHFLSVQLLEPEKWKLWYLSGHVMNTSGTTIYDFRISRYLHFIIPSFAITGVFMMLYGWFFSTRKDMDKDYLHWVAVSGAKMALWATIIQIIIGFWWLFSLPKNLNFTTNIFLWIGAILGVVFFLVLMAAQKAPEKYAVLSALLAFLAVLGMSVSREVLRMVYLGKFNYSIYTYKLNISWGSTALFLLTFVMGIIVMAYPLAVAWKLGRYGSTSEEGA
;
A
#
# COMPACT_ATOMS: atom_id res chain seq x y z
N ASN A 1 9.64 -11.18 18.23
CA ASN A 1 9.77 -12.25 17.21
C ASN A 1 11.25 -12.55 17.06
N LEU A 2 11.74 -13.63 17.68
CA LEU A 2 13.17 -14.03 17.63
C LEU A 2 13.54 -14.76 16.32
N LEU A 3 12.56 -15.30 15.60
CA LEU A 3 12.78 -16.15 14.42
C LEU A 3 13.46 -15.39 13.26
N SER A 4 13.04 -14.15 13.02
CA SER A 4 13.55 -13.31 11.92
C SER A 4 13.77 -11.86 12.37
N ALA A 5 14.25 -11.67 13.60
CA ALA A 5 14.43 -10.34 14.22
C ALA A 5 15.27 -9.37 13.37
N TRP A 6 16.35 -9.87 12.74
CA TRP A 6 17.23 -9.04 11.90
C TRP A 6 16.53 -8.48 10.67
N TRP A 7 15.52 -9.19 10.16
CA TRP A 7 14.73 -8.70 9.04
C TRP A 7 13.73 -7.63 9.43
N ALA A 8 13.24 -7.64 10.66
CA ALA A 8 12.43 -6.54 11.19
C ALA A 8 13.26 -5.27 11.35
N VAL A 9 14.52 -5.38 11.79
CA VAL A 9 15.47 -4.27 11.80
C VAL A 9 15.83 -3.85 10.36
N GLY A 10 16.11 -4.82 9.50
CA GLY A 10 16.41 -4.62 8.08
C GLY A 10 15.32 -3.86 7.35
N PHE A 11 14.05 -4.13 7.63
CA PHE A 11 12.91 -3.38 7.09
C PHE A 11 13.04 -1.86 7.32
N LEU A 12 13.39 -1.44 8.54
CA LEU A 12 13.60 -0.02 8.85
C LEU A 12 14.78 0.55 8.06
N CYS A 13 15.87 -0.21 7.95
CA CYS A 13 17.03 0.18 7.15
C CYS A 13 16.68 0.32 5.66
N PHE A 14 15.91 -0.62 5.09
CA PHE A 14 15.51 -0.60 3.68
C PHE A 14 14.62 0.61 3.37
N ILE A 15 13.61 0.89 4.22
CA ILE A 15 12.77 2.08 4.05
C ILE A 15 13.59 3.36 4.17
N THR A 16 14.47 3.45 5.19
CA THR A 16 15.32 4.63 5.37
C THR A 16 16.23 4.85 4.16
N ALA A 17 16.87 3.80 3.67
CA ALA A 17 17.71 3.84 2.48
C ALA A 17 16.91 4.24 1.22
N ALA A 18 15.68 3.72 1.07
CA ALA A 18 14.80 4.11 -0.03
C ALA A 18 14.47 5.60 0.00
N PHE A 19 14.09 6.15 1.16
CA PHE A 19 13.78 7.58 1.30
C PHE A 19 15.00 8.48 1.07
N LEU A 20 16.16 8.10 1.61
CA LEU A 20 17.39 8.86 1.40
C LEU A 20 17.83 8.84 -0.08
N ALA A 21 17.70 7.70 -0.75
CA ALA A 21 17.98 7.57 -2.17
C ALA A 21 16.99 8.37 -3.02
N LEU A 22 15.71 8.39 -2.66
CA LEU A 22 14.69 9.21 -3.32
C LEU A 22 15.02 10.71 -3.19
N TYR A 23 15.47 11.14 -2.01
CA TYR A 23 15.87 12.53 -1.78
C TYR A 23 17.11 12.89 -2.59
N ALA A 24 18.10 12.00 -2.64
CA ALA A 24 19.28 12.17 -3.48
C ALA A 24 18.90 12.24 -4.97
N PHE A 25 17.97 11.39 -5.42
CA PHE A 25 17.43 11.43 -6.78
C PHE A 25 16.73 12.76 -7.07
N TYR A 26 15.90 13.25 -6.16
CA TYR A 26 15.14 14.48 -6.35
C TYR A 26 16.04 15.73 -6.36
N LEU A 27 16.93 15.88 -5.36
CA LEU A 27 17.75 17.08 -5.24
C LEU A 27 18.92 17.16 -6.23
N LYS A 28 19.55 16.02 -6.55
CA LYS A 28 20.75 16.01 -7.42
C LYS A 28 20.40 15.89 -8.89
N ARG A 29 19.15 15.57 -9.23
CA ARG A 29 18.66 15.65 -10.60
C ARG A 29 18.43 17.11 -10.94
N ASN A 30 19.44 17.77 -11.48
CA ASN A 30 19.29 19.08 -12.09
C ASN A 30 18.84 18.90 -13.55
N PRO A 31 17.61 19.31 -13.93
CA PRO A 31 17.10 19.16 -15.29
C PRO A 31 17.94 19.92 -16.32
N GLU A 32 18.57 21.02 -15.90
CA GLU A 32 19.35 21.92 -16.75
C GLU A 32 20.80 21.46 -16.94
N SER A 33 21.36 20.67 -16.02
CA SER A 33 22.78 20.26 -16.07
C SER A 33 23.07 19.07 -16.99
N GLY A 34 22.05 18.47 -17.60
CA GLY A 34 22.21 17.32 -18.50
C GLY A 34 22.81 16.07 -17.84
N MET A 35 22.94 16.02 -16.51
CA MET A 35 23.55 14.90 -15.79
C MET A 35 22.64 13.67 -15.81
N LYS A 36 22.82 12.82 -16.83
CA LYS A 36 22.09 11.55 -17.05
C LYS A 36 22.43 10.41 -16.06
N GLY A 37 23.12 10.68 -14.95
CA GLY A 37 23.69 9.65 -14.06
C GLY A 37 22.86 9.23 -12.84
N PHE A 38 21.84 9.98 -12.44
CA PHE A 38 21.16 9.75 -11.16
C PHE A 38 19.96 8.79 -11.22
N GLY A 39 19.60 8.26 -12.40
CA GLY A 39 18.52 7.28 -12.55
C GLY A 39 18.70 6.01 -11.70
N PHE A 40 19.95 5.65 -11.38
CA PHE A 40 20.26 4.55 -10.47
C PHE A 40 19.60 4.72 -9.09
N PHE A 41 19.56 5.93 -8.53
CA PHE A 41 18.94 6.17 -7.21
C PHE A 41 17.42 5.94 -7.24
N GLY A 42 16.77 6.20 -8.38
CA GLY A 42 15.35 5.86 -8.57
C GLY A 42 15.13 4.34 -8.57
N TRP A 43 15.93 3.60 -9.33
CA TRP A 43 15.87 2.13 -9.34
C TRP A 43 16.25 1.50 -7.99
N PHE A 44 17.24 2.07 -7.31
CA PHE A 44 17.63 1.65 -5.96
C PHE A 44 16.49 1.87 -4.97
N THR A 45 15.83 3.04 -5.00
CA THR A 45 14.64 3.32 -4.19
C THR A 45 13.56 2.26 -4.42
N PHE A 46 13.25 1.98 -5.68
CA PHE A 46 12.26 0.98 -6.05
C PHE A 46 12.64 -0.42 -5.52
N GLY A 47 13.89 -0.84 -5.70
CA GLY A 47 14.39 -2.12 -5.18
C GLY A 47 14.33 -2.23 -3.65
N MET A 48 14.67 -1.16 -2.93
CA MET A 48 14.59 -1.14 -1.46
C MET A 48 13.15 -1.20 -0.96
N LEU A 49 12.18 -0.56 -1.64
CA LEU A 49 10.77 -0.67 -1.30
C LEU A 49 10.22 -2.08 -1.54
N LEU A 50 10.64 -2.75 -2.62
CA LEU A 50 10.32 -4.16 -2.85
C LEU A 50 10.93 -5.06 -1.77
N LEU A 51 12.17 -4.79 -1.36
CA LEU A 51 12.82 -5.55 -0.29
C LEU A 51 12.16 -5.32 1.08
N ALA A 52 11.68 -4.10 1.35
CA ALA A 52 10.87 -3.81 2.53
C ALA A 52 9.54 -4.58 2.52
N GLY A 53 8.84 -4.59 1.37
CA GLY A 53 7.62 -5.38 1.18
C GLY A 53 7.88 -6.88 1.34
N PHE A 54 8.98 -7.39 0.77
CA PHE A 54 9.42 -8.78 0.91
C PHE A 54 9.62 -9.14 2.39
N SER A 55 10.32 -8.28 3.12
CA SER A 55 10.59 -8.46 4.55
C SER A 55 9.31 -8.55 5.37
N MET A 56 8.40 -7.60 5.17
CA MET A 56 7.12 -7.57 5.87
C MET A 56 6.23 -8.77 5.53
N HIS A 57 6.33 -9.29 4.31
CA HIS A 57 5.50 -10.39 3.86
C HIS A 57 5.79 -11.68 4.61
N PHE A 58 7.03 -12.17 4.63
CA PHE A 58 7.33 -13.42 5.33
C PHE A 58 7.17 -13.26 6.86
N LEU A 59 7.49 -12.09 7.42
CA LEU A 59 7.21 -11.79 8.84
C LEU A 59 5.71 -11.90 9.13
N SER A 60 4.86 -11.43 8.22
CA SER A 60 3.42 -11.59 8.34
C SER A 60 2.96 -13.04 8.16
N VAL A 61 3.57 -13.82 7.26
CA VAL A 61 3.25 -15.26 7.10
C VAL A 61 3.57 -16.02 8.38
N GLN A 62 4.71 -15.74 9.01
CA GLN A 62 5.09 -16.39 10.27
C GLN A 62 4.02 -16.19 11.35
N LEU A 63 3.42 -15.00 11.43
CA LEU A 63 2.36 -14.71 12.39
C LEU A 63 1.04 -15.47 12.11
N LEU A 64 0.85 -16.01 10.90
CA LEU A 64 -0.34 -16.77 10.51
C LEU A 64 -0.20 -18.27 10.74
N GLU A 65 1.00 -18.78 10.99
CA GLU A 65 1.29 -20.21 11.06
C GLU A 65 1.98 -20.60 12.38
N PRO A 66 1.31 -20.42 13.54
CA PRO A 66 1.87 -20.79 14.84
C PRO A 66 2.22 -22.27 14.93
N GLU A 67 1.56 -23.15 14.17
CA GLU A 67 1.85 -24.58 14.10
C GLU A 67 3.27 -24.89 13.60
N LYS A 68 3.87 -24.01 12.79
CA LYS A 68 5.22 -24.21 12.25
C LYS A 68 6.31 -23.62 13.15
N TRP A 69 5.98 -22.84 14.18
CA TRP A 69 6.97 -22.15 15.00
C TRP A 69 7.93 -23.11 15.69
N LYS A 70 7.44 -24.24 16.22
CA LYS A 70 8.29 -25.25 16.84
C LYS A 70 9.31 -25.81 15.85
N LEU A 71 8.87 -26.11 14.63
CA LEU A 71 9.73 -26.60 13.55
C LEU A 71 10.78 -25.56 13.13
N TRP A 72 10.39 -24.29 13.06
CA TRP A 72 11.30 -23.21 12.68
C TRP A 72 12.31 -22.87 13.77
N TYR A 73 11.90 -22.98 15.03
CA TYR A 73 12.71 -22.66 16.18
C TYR A 73 13.68 -23.79 16.57
N LEU A 74 13.34 -25.05 16.29
CA LEU A 74 14.16 -26.22 16.67
C LEU A 74 14.80 -26.85 15.44
N SER A 75 16.14 -26.76 15.35
CA SER A 75 16.94 -27.54 14.41
C SER A 75 17.49 -28.77 15.12
N GLY A 76 16.70 -29.85 15.15
CA GLY A 76 17.00 -31.04 15.96
C GLY A 76 16.83 -30.75 17.45
N HIS A 77 17.92 -30.83 18.23
CA HIS A 77 17.93 -30.54 19.67
C HIS A 77 18.39 -29.11 20.00
N VAL A 78 18.80 -28.33 19.00
CA VAL A 78 19.36 -26.98 19.19
C VAL A 78 18.33 -25.93 18.80
N MET A 79 18.16 -24.93 19.66
CA MET A 79 17.32 -23.77 19.37
C MET A 79 18.03 -22.84 18.38
N ASN A 80 17.38 -22.50 17.27
CA ASN A 80 17.86 -21.49 16.34
C ASN A 80 17.47 -20.09 16.86
N THR A 81 18.46 -19.37 17.40
CA THR A 81 18.31 -18.01 17.93
C THR A 81 18.95 -16.94 17.04
N SER A 82 19.41 -17.31 15.83
CA SER A 82 20.15 -16.41 14.93
C SER A 82 19.35 -15.20 14.46
N GLY A 83 18.03 -15.35 14.29
CA GLY A 83 17.12 -14.28 13.85
C GLY A 83 17.29 -13.83 12.39
N THR A 84 18.07 -14.56 11.58
CA THR A 84 18.38 -14.21 10.18
C THR A 84 17.67 -15.10 9.16
N THR A 85 17.03 -16.19 9.59
CA THR A 85 16.42 -17.16 8.69
C THR A 85 15.10 -16.66 8.11
N ILE A 86 14.84 -16.99 6.84
CA ILE A 86 13.56 -16.79 6.16
C ILE A 86 12.84 -18.15 6.11
N TYR A 87 11.65 -18.23 6.70
CA TYR A 87 11.00 -19.52 6.94
C TYR A 87 9.87 -19.88 5.96
N ASP A 88 9.09 -18.90 5.50
CA ASP A 88 8.02 -19.14 4.53
C ASP A 88 7.76 -17.90 3.68
N PHE A 89 7.74 -18.06 2.36
CA PHE A 89 7.47 -17.00 1.41
C PHE A 89 6.45 -17.46 0.37
N ARG A 90 5.26 -16.84 0.39
CA ARG A 90 4.18 -17.12 -0.56
C ARG A 90 4.11 -16.04 -1.65
N ILE A 91 4.57 -16.36 -2.86
CA ILE A 91 4.66 -15.41 -3.98
C ILE A 91 3.30 -14.80 -4.36
N SER A 92 2.24 -15.61 -4.42
CA SER A 92 0.89 -15.14 -4.81
C SER A 92 0.38 -14.05 -3.88
N ARG A 93 0.50 -14.29 -2.57
CA ARG A 93 0.13 -13.32 -1.52
C ARG A 93 1.03 -12.08 -1.56
N TYR A 94 2.34 -12.24 -1.78
CA TYR A 94 3.26 -11.10 -1.89
C TYR A 94 2.87 -10.18 -3.05
N LEU A 95 2.69 -10.75 -4.24
CA LEU A 95 2.28 -10.00 -5.43
C LEU A 95 0.90 -9.34 -5.22
N HIS A 96 -0.03 -10.01 -4.54
CA HIS A 96 -1.35 -9.47 -4.23
C HIS A 96 -1.29 -8.17 -3.38
N PHE A 97 -0.21 -7.94 -2.62
CA PHE A 97 0.01 -6.71 -1.87
C PHE A 97 0.82 -5.66 -2.64
N ILE A 98 1.73 -6.08 -3.52
CA ILE A 98 2.58 -5.15 -4.29
C ILE A 98 1.85 -4.56 -5.48
N ILE A 99 1.15 -5.38 -6.28
CA ILE A 99 0.52 -4.94 -7.53
C ILE A 99 -0.52 -3.81 -7.34
N PRO A 100 -1.36 -3.80 -6.28
CA PRO A 100 -2.28 -2.69 -6.04
C PRO A 100 -1.60 -1.32 -5.89
N SER A 101 -0.34 -1.27 -5.46
CA SER A 101 0.39 0.01 -5.34
C SER A 101 0.51 0.73 -6.69
N PHE A 102 0.64 -0.01 -7.79
CA PHE A 102 0.63 0.55 -9.14
C PHE A 102 -0.75 1.08 -9.52
N ALA A 103 -1.82 0.42 -9.08
CA ALA A 103 -3.18 0.89 -9.31
C ALA A 103 -3.45 2.21 -8.57
N ILE A 104 -3.05 2.29 -7.30
CA ILE A 104 -3.17 3.50 -6.49
C ILE A 104 -2.30 4.63 -7.05
N THR A 105 -1.09 4.32 -7.54
CA THR A 105 -0.23 5.29 -8.23
C THR A 105 -0.90 5.84 -9.49
N GLY A 106 -1.54 4.98 -10.29
CA GLY A 106 -2.30 5.41 -11.46
C GLY A 106 -3.48 6.31 -11.11
N VAL A 107 -4.23 5.98 -10.05
CA VAL A 107 -5.32 6.83 -9.54
C VAL A 107 -4.78 8.18 -9.02
N PHE A 108 -3.61 8.19 -8.36
CA PHE A 108 -2.95 9.42 -7.95
C PHE A 108 -2.58 10.31 -9.16
N MET A 109 -2.09 9.73 -10.26
CA MET A 109 -1.83 10.47 -11.49
C MET A 109 -3.11 11.05 -12.11
N MET A 110 -4.24 10.33 -12.06
CA MET A 110 -5.54 10.88 -12.48
C MET A 110 -5.96 12.07 -11.59
N LEU A 111 -5.79 11.94 -10.28
CA LEU A 111 -6.06 13.02 -9.32
C LEU A 111 -5.16 14.21 -9.55
N TYR A 112 -3.89 14.00 -9.92
CA TYR A 112 -2.97 15.08 -10.27
C TYR A 112 -3.51 15.91 -11.45
N GLY A 113 -3.90 15.25 -12.55
CA GLY A 113 -4.50 15.92 -13.70
C GLY A 113 -5.79 16.66 -13.33
N TRP A 114 -6.69 16.02 -12.57
CA TRP A 114 -7.93 16.65 -12.07
C TRP A 114 -7.66 17.85 -11.15
N PHE A 115 -6.72 17.73 -10.22
CA PHE A 115 -6.47 18.73 -9.20
C PHE A 115 -5.87 20.00 -9.80
N PHE A 116 -4.94 19.86 -10.74
CA PHE A 116 -4.30 20.98 -11.42
C PHE A 116 -5.05 21.46 -12.68
N SER A 117 -6.13 20.79 -13.10
CA SER A 117 -6.92 21.17 -14.27
C SER A 117 -7.46 22.61 -14.22
N THR A 118 -7.62 23.20 -13.04
CA THR A 118 -8.11 24.58 -12.87
C THR A 118 -7.02 25.65 -13.03
N ARG A 119 -5.73 25.27 -13.04
CA ARG A 119 -4.61 26.20 -13.17
C ARG A 119 -4.36 26.59 -14.61
N LYS A 120 -4.40 27.89 -14.93
CA LYS A 120 -4.11 28.39 -16.29
C LYS A 120 -2.61 28.34 -16.65
N ASP A 121 -1.73 28.41 -15.64
CA ASP A 121 -0.27 28.44 -15.80
C ASP A 121 0.37 27.07 -16.07
N MET A 122 -0.44 26.00 -16.12
CA MET A 122 0.02 24.65 -16.39
C MET A 122 -0.41 24.19 -17.78
N ASP A 123 0.51 23.49 -18.44
CA ASP A 123 0.26 22.84 -19.72
C ASP A 123 -0.86 21.80 -19.60
N LYS A 124 -1.98 22.05 -20.30
CA LYS A 124 -3.17 21.20 -20.29
C LYS A 124 -2.93 19.87 -20.99
N ASP A 125 -2.09 19.84 -22.01
CA ASP A 125 -1.77 18.61 -22.74
C ASP A 125 -0.92 17.70 -21.87
N TYR A 126 0.02 18.27 -21.10
CA TYR A 126 0.76 17.52 -20.09
C TYR A 126 -0.16 16.95 -19.00
N LEU A 127 -1.05 17.77 -18.42
CA LEU A 127 -1.98 17.30 -17.38
C LEU A 127 -2.89 16.17 -17.89
N HIS A 128 -3.39 16.29 -19.12
CA HIS A 128 -4.19 15.26 -19.77
C HIS A 128 -3.38 13.98 -20.00
N TRP A 129 -2.14 14.11 -20.49
CA TRP A 129 -1.23 12.97 -20.68
C TRP A 129 -0.96 12.22 -19.37
N VAL A 130 -0.72 12.94 -18.26
CA VAL A 130 -0.53 12.33 -16.93
C VAL A 130 -1.80 11.57 -16.52
N ALA A 131 -2.98 12.17 -16.68
CA ALA A 131 -4.24 11.55 -16.29
C ALA A 131 -4.54 10.28 -17.12
N VAL A 132 -4.34 10.32 -18.44
CA VAL A 132 -4.50 9.16 -19.34
C VAL A 132 -3.51 8.05 -19.00
N SER A 133 -2.25 8.41 -18.76
CA SER A 133 -1.21 7.45 -18.36
C SER A 133 -1.56 6.78 -17.02
N GLY A 134 -2.06 7.58 -16.07
CA GLY A 134 -2.55 7.10 -14.78
C GLY A 134 -3.73 6.14 -14.90
N ALA A 135 -4.73 6.47 -15.73
CA ALA A 135 -5.89 5.61 -15.95
C ALA A 135 -5.49 4.27 -16.60
N LYS A 136 -4.57 4.27 -17.57
CA LYS A 136 -4.05 3.03 -18.18
C LYS A 136 -3.29 2.18 -17.15
N MET A 137 -2.42 2.80 -16.36
CA MET A 137 -1.66 2.13 -15.30
C MET A 137 -2.61 1.50 -14.27
N ALA A 138 -3.63 2.24 -13.83
CA ALA A 138 -4.63 1.77 -12.89
C ALA A 138 -5.41 0.57 -13.41
N LEU A 139 -5.85 0.64 -14.67
CA LEU A 139 -6.60 -0.45 -15.32
C LEU A 139 -5.76 -1.73 -15.42
N TRP A 140 -4.55 -1.63 -15.99
CA TRP A 140 -3.69 -2.80 -16.18
C TRP A 140 -3.25 -3.42 -14.86
N ALA A 141 -2.87 -2.60 -13.87
CA ALA A 141 -2.56 -3.09 -12.53
C ALA A 141 -3.76 -3.80 -11.89
N THR A 142 -4.98 -3.29 -12.08
CA THR A 142 -6.20 -3.93 -11.56
C THR A 142 -6.50 -5.26 -12.26
N ILE A 143 -6.31 -5.36 -13.58
CA ILE A 143 -6.46 -6.63 -14.32
C ILE A 143 -5.48 -7.67 -13.79
N ILE A 144 -4.20 -7.30 -13.66
CA ILE A 144 -3.16 -8.21 -13.11
C ILE A 144 -3.49 -8.59 -11.67
N GLN A 145 -3.99 -7.64 -10.87
CA GLN A 145 -4.39 -7.88 -9.49
C GLN A 145 -5.55 -8.86 -9.37
N ILE A 146 -6.53 -8.84 -10.28
CA ILE A 146 -7.64 -9.79 -10.29
C ILE A 146 -7.10 -11.21 -10.49
N ILE A 147 -6.22 -11.41 -11.48
CA ILE A 147 -5.60 -12.71 -11.76
C ILE A 147 -4.82 -13.22 -10.55
N ILE A 148 -3.99 -12.36 -9.95
CA ILE A 148 -3.19 -12.70 -8.77
C ILE A 148 -4.07 -12.94 -7.54
N GLY A 149 -5.17 -12.20 -7.40
CA GLY A 149 -6.16 -12.39 -6.34
C GLY A 149 -6.80 -13.76 -6.40
N PHE A 150 -7.24 -14.20 -7.58
CA PHE A 150 -7.73 -15.57 -7.76
C PHE A 150 -6.63 -16.61 -7.52
N TRP A 151 -5.41 -16.38 -8.01
CA TRP A 151 -4.29 -17.27 -7.74
C TRP A 151 -4.02 -17.42 -6.23
N TRP A 152 -4.06 -16.32 -5.47
CA TRP A 152 -3.92 -16.38 -4.03
C TRP A 152 -5.12 -17.08 -3.36
N LEU A 153 -6.35 -16.77 -3.75
CA LEU A 153 -7.56 -17.38 -3.23
C LEU A 153 -7.53 -18.92 -3.38
N PHE A 154 -7.14 -19.42 -4.55
CA PHE A 154 -7.04 -20.86 -4.80
C PHE A 154 -5.83 -21.52 -4.11
N SER A 155 -4.82 -20.75 -3.73
CA SER A 155 -3.70 -21.24 -2.92
C SER A 155 -4.03 -21.37 -1.43
N LEU A 156 -5.20 -20.88 -0.98
CA LEU A 156 -5.61 -21.02 0.41
C LEU A 156 -5.98 -22.48 0.74
N PRO A 157 -5.64 -22.97 1.94
CA PRO A 157 -6.07 -24.29 2.40
C PRO A 157 -7.59 -24.46 2.33
N LYS A 158 -8.06 -25.52 1.65
CA LYS A 158 -9.49 -25.79 1.43
C LYS A 158 -10.28 -25.91 2.73
N ASN A 159 -9.66 -26.38 3.81
CA ASN A 159 -10.28 -26.51 5.13
C ASN A 159 -10.66 -25.17 5.79
N LEU A 160 -10.26 -24.03 5.24
CA LEU A 160 -10.68 -22.71 5.71
C LEU A 160 -12.07 -22.31 5.19
N ASN A 161 -12.57 -22.95 4.12
CA ASN A 161 -13.84 -22.61 3.45
C ASN A 161 -14.04 -21.10 3.21
N PHE A 162 -12.96 -20.36 2.95
CA PHE A 162 -13.00 -18.89 2.91
C PHE A 162 -13.90 -18.33 1.79
N THR A 163 -14.17 -19.12 0.75
CA THR A 163 -15.06 -18.75 -0.36
C THR A 163 -16.52 -18.56 0.05
N THR A 164 -16.95 -19.10 1.20
CA THR A 164 -18.32 -18.88 1.71
C THR A 164 -18.46 -17.59 2.52
N ASN A 165 -17.35 -16.90 2.80
CA ASN A 165 -17.37 -15.73 3.67
C ASN A 165 -17.91 -14.50 2.93
N ILE A 166 -18.90 -13.81 3.53
CA ILE A 166 -19.53 -12.64 2.91
C ILE A 166 -18.54 -11.48 2.68
N PHE A 167 -17.56 -11.29 3.57
CA PHE A 167 -16.61 -10.19 3.45
C PHE A 167 -15.71 -10.33 2.23
N LEU A 168 -15.31 -11.56 1.87
CA LEU A 168 -14.61 -11.85 0.61
C LEU A 168 -15.38 -11.28 -0.58
N TRP A 169 -16.69 -11.57 -0.66
CA TRP A 169 -17.54 -11.12 -1.76
C TRP A 169 -17.78 -9.61 -1.74
N ILE A 170 -17.92 -8.99 -0.57
CA ILE A 170 -18.00 -7.52 -0.46
C ILE A 170 -16.73 -6.88 -1.05
N GLY A 171 -15.54 -7.37 -0.67
CA GLY A 171 -14.28 -6.90 -1.23
C GLY A 171 -14.17 -7.13 -2.74
N ALA A 172 -14.58 -8.30 -3.22
CA ALA A 172 -14.57 -8.63 -4.64
C ALA A 172 -15.53 -7.75 -5.46
N ILE A 173 -16.74 -7.50 -4.97
CA ILE A 173 -17.72 -6.62 -5.62
C ILE A 173 -17.17 -5.19 -5.71
N LEU A 174 -16.60 -4.67 -4.63
CA LEU A 174 -15.96 -3.34 -4.65
C LEU A 174 -14.81 -3.29 -5.67
N GLY A 175 -14.01 -4.35 -5.77
CA GLY A 175 -12.97 -4.48 -6.79
C GLY A 175 -13.52 -4.48 -8.23
N VAL A 176 -14.63 -5.18 -8.48
CA VAL A 176 -15.30 -5.21 -9.78
C VAL A 176 -15.88 -3.83 -10.13
N VAL A 177 -16.56 -3.18 -9.19
CA VAL A 177 -17.09 -1.82 -9.39
C VAL A 177 -15.96 -0.84 -9.69
N PHE A 178 -14.85 -0.92 -8.95
CA PHE A 178 -13.66 -0.11 -9.22
C PHE A 178 -13.10 -0.38 -10.63
N PHE A 179 -12.98 -1.63 -11.04
CA PHE A 179 -12.55 -2.01 -12.39
C PHE A 179 -13.46 -1.42 -13.48
N LEU A 180 -14.78 -1.51 -13.33
CA LEU A 180 -15.74 -0.95 -14.29
C LEU A 180 -15.61 0.57 -14.41
N VAL A 181 -15.41 1.27 -13.29
CA VAL A 181 -15.15 2.73 -13.31
C VAL A 181 -13.82 3.05 -13.99
N LEU A 182 -12.77 2.25 -13.80
CA LEU A 182 -11.51 2.43 -14.51
C LEU A 182 -11.63 2.23 -16.02
N MET A 183 -12.51 1.34 -16.48
CA MET A 183 -12.82 1.21 -17.92
C MET A 183 -13.47 2.48 -18.46
N ALA A 184 -14.44 3.06 -17.73
CA ALA A 184 -15.05 4.33 -18.11
C ALA A 184 -14.05 5.50 -18.06
N ALA A 185 -13.13 5.47 -17.08
CA ALA A 185 -12.10 6.47 -16.90
C ALA A 185 -11.11 6.55 -18.06
N GLN A 186 -10.97 5.51 -18.90
CA GLN A 186 -10.08 5.56 -20.08
C GLN A 186 -10.49 6.66 -21.08
N LYS A 187 -11.78 7.01 -21.13
CA LYS A 187 -12.30 8.02 -22.06
C LYS A 187 -12.28 9.44 -21.49
N ALA A 188 -12.34 9.58 -20.16
CA ALA A 188 -12.43 10.87 -19.48
C ALA A 188 -11.78 10.78 -18.08
N PRO A 189 -10.44 10.62 -18.02
CA PRO A 189 -9.76 10.25 -16.78
C PRO A 189 -9.90 11.30 -15.67
N GLU A 190 -9.94 12.59 -16.01
CA GLU A 190 -10.07 13.70 -15.06
C GLU A 190 -11.45 13.73 -14.43
N LYS A 191 -12.51 13.44 -15.21
CA LYS A 191 -13.89 13.40 -14.72
C LYS A 191 -14.09 12.29 -13.68
N TYR A 192 -13.45 11.15 -13.90
CA TYR A 192 -13.57 9.99 -13.02
C TYR A 192 -12.52 9.93 -11.91
N ALA A 193 -11.56 10.87 -11.85
CA ALA A 193 -10.45 10.84 -10.90
C ALA A 193 -10.89 10.72 -9.43
N VAL A 194 -11.81 11.58 -8.98
CA VAL A 194 -12.29 11.59 -7.59
C VAL A 194 -13.09 10.32 -7.28
N LEU A 195 -13.94 9.88 -8.21
CA LEU A 195 -14.73 8.65 -8.05
C LEU A 195 -13.81 7.42 -7.97
N SER A 196 -12.81 7.33 -8.85
CA SER A 196 -11.79 6.28 -8.83
C SER A 196 -11.02 6.28 -7.51
N ALA A 197 -10.69 7.45 -6.95
CA ALA A 197 -10.01 7.55 -5.66
C ALA A 197 -10.88 7.04 -4.50
N LEU A 198 -12.16 7.44 -4.46
CA LEU A 198 -13.10 6.96 -3.45
C LEU A 198 -13.32 5.45 -3.55
N LEU A 199 -13.51 4.92 -4.76
CA LEU A 199 -13.69 3.48 -4.97
C LEU A 199 -12.41 2.68 -4.70
N ALA A 200 -11.24 3.21 -5.04
CA ALA A 200 -9.96 2.60 -4.68
C ALA A 200 -9.81 2.49 -3.16
N PHE A 201 -10.14 3.57 -2.43
CA PHE A 201 -10.15 3.56 -0.96
C PHE A 201 -11.11 2.51 -0.40
N LEU A 202 -12.36 2.49 -0.89
CA LEU A 202 -13.37 1.52 -0.45
C LEU A 202 -12.96 0.07 -0.77
N ALA A 203 -12.39 -0.18 -1.96
CA ALA A 203 -11.91 -1.50 -2.35
C ALA A 203 -10.75 -1.95 -1.44
N VAL A 204 -9.76 -1.09 -1.18
CA VAL A 204 -8.66 -1.39 -0.25
C VAL A 204 -9.17 -1.64 1.16
N LEU A 205 -10.14 -0.85 1.64
CA LEU A 205 -10.79 -1.04 2.94
C LEU A 205 -11.49 -2.42 3.00
N GLY A 206 -12.32 -2.74 2.01
CA GLY A 206 -13.02 -4.02 1.91
C GLY A 206 -12.05 -5.20 1.90
N MET A 207 -10.99 -5.12 1.10
CA MET A 207 -9.93 -6.14 1.07
C MET A 207 -9.18 -6.25 2.41
N SER A 208 -8.98 -5.14 3.11
CA SER A 208 -8.34 -5.12 4.43
C SER A 208 -9.20 -5.81 5.50
N VAL A 209 -10.52 -5.59 5.46
CA VAL A 209 -11.49 -6.29 6.31
C VAL A 209 -11.50 -7.78 6.00
N SER A 210 -11.58 -8.18 4.72
CA SER A 210 -11.53 -9.59 4.31
C SER A 210 -10.24 -10.27 4.75
N ARG A 211 -9.10 -9.58 4.66
CA ARG A 211 -7.80 -10.08 5.15
C ARG A 211 -7.82 -10.31 6.67
N GLU A 212 -8.42 -9.40 7.42
CA GLU A 212 -8.55 -9.55 8.87
C GLU A 212 -9.46 -10.71 9.26
N VAL A 213 -10.58 -10.87 8.55
CA VAL A 213 -11.46 -12.04 8.71
C VAL A 213 -10.70 -13.32 8.40
N LEU A 214 -9.94 -13.36 7.31
CA LEU A 214 -9.11 -14.51 6.97
C LEU A 214 -8.09 -14.83 8.08
N ARG A 215 -7.45 -13.81 8.67
CA ARG A 215 -6.53 -13.98 9.81
C ARG A 215 -7.24 -14.61 11.01
N MET A 216 -8.46 -14.16 11.33
CA MET A 216 -9.26 -14.75 12.40
C MET A 216 -9.59 -16.21 12.13
N VAL A 217 -9.91 -16.59 10.89
CA VAL A 217 -10.18 -17.99 10.51
C VAL A 217 -8.91 -18.86 10.63
N TYR A 218 -7.74 -18.33 10.25
CA TYR A 218 -6.46 -19.02 10.45
C TYR A 218 -6.19 -19.29 11.94
N LEU A 219 -6.32 -18.26 12.78
CA LEU A 219 -5.98 -18.34 14.20
C LEU A 219 -7.06 -19.04 15.04
N GLY A 220 -8.32 -19.03 14.59
CA GLY A 220 -9.42 -19.71 15.26
C GLY A 220 -9.19 -21.21 15.44
N LYS A 221 -8.40 -21.85 14.55
CA LYS A 221 -7.97 -23.26 14.70
C LYS A 221 -7.15 -23.52 15.96
N PHE A 222 -6.53 -22.49 16.52
CA PHE A 222 -5.71 -22.56 17.73
C PHE A 222 -6.46 -22.06 18.96
N ASN A 223 -7.80 -22.01 18.91
CA ASN A 223 -8.67 -21.46 19.95
C ASN A 223 -8.35 -19.99 20.30
N TYR A 224 -7.70 -19.27 19.37
CA TYR A 224 -7.45 -17.85 19.52
C TYR A 224 -8.67 -17.06 19.00
N SER A 225 -9.21 -16.20 19.86
CA SER A 225 -10.24 -15.23 19.48
C SER A 225 -9.86 -13.86 20.02
N ILE A 226 -10.01 -12.84 19.17
CA ILE A 226 -9.80 -11.44 19.57
C ILE A 226 -10.83 -10.97 20.60
N TYR A 227 -12.01 -11.60 20.65
CA TYR A 227 -13.12 -11.22 21.52
C TYR A 227 -13.00 -11.77 22.95
N THR A 228 -12.25 -12.86 23.13
CA THR A 228 -12.02 -13.49 24.44
C THR A 228 -10.70 -13.06 25.08
N TYR A 229 -9.88 -12.31 24.35
CA TYR A 229 -8.58 -11.87 24.84
C TYR A 229 -8.73 -10.80 25.91
N LYS A 230 -8.11 -11.01 27.08
CA LYS A 230 -8.15 -10.05 28.19
C LYS A 230 -7.42 -8.76 27.78
N LEU A 231 -8.19 -7.70 27.61
CA LEU A 231 -7.69 -6.38 27.24
C LEU A 231 -6.98 -5.73 28.45
N ASN A 232 -5.66 -5.80 28.49
CA ASN A 232 -4.86 -5.04 29.46
C ASN A 232 -4.44 -3.73 28.80
N ILE A 233 -5.31 -2.71 28.88
CA ILE A 233 -5.02 -1.38 28.30
C ILE A 233 -3.95 -0.70 29.15
N SER A 234 -2.81 -0.37 28.53
CA SER A 234 -1.84 0.57 29.10
C SER A 234 -2.29 1.99 28.77
N TRP A 235 -3.10 2.60 29.65
CA TRP A 235 -3.66 3.93 29.41
C TRP A 235 -2.61 5.01 29.14
N GLY A 236 -1.44 4.95 29.80
CA GLY A 236 -0.34 5.87 29.55
C GLY A 236 0.21 5.77 28.13
N SER A 237 0.47 4.55 27.66
CA SER A 237 0.95 4.32 26.28
C SER A 237 -0.12 4.66 25.24
N THR A 238 -1.38 4.32 25.51
CA THR A 238 -2.51 4.64 24.64
C THR A 238 -2.73 6.14 24.52
N ALA A 239 -2.68 6.88 25.64
CA ALA A 239 -2.80 8.33 25.64
C ALA A 239 -1.64 8.99 24.88
N LEU A 240 -0.39 8.55 25.11
CA LEU A 240 0.78 9.06 24.40
C LEU A 240 0.66 8.84 22.88
N PHE A 241 0.19 7.66 22.45
CA PHE A 241 -0.07 7.38 21.04
C PHE A 241 -1.14 8.30 20.46
N LEU A 242 -2.29 8.46 21.14
CA LEU A 242 -3.38 9.30 20.64
C LEU A 242 -2.99 10.77 20.57
N LEU A 243 -2.29 11.29 21.58
CA LEU A 243 -1.79 12.67 21.60
C LEU A 243 -0.79 12.92 20.48
N THR A 244 0.20 12.03 20.30
CA THR A 244 1.19 12.16 19.23
C THR A 244 0.55 12.00 17.85
N PHE A 245 -0.47 11.16 17.70
CA PHE A 245 -1.26 11.02 16.49
C PHE A 245 -2.02 12.31 16.14
N VAL A 246 -2.73 12.90 17.11
CA VAL A 246 -3.43 14.19 16.91
C VAL A 246 -2.44 15.31 16.58
N MET A 247 -1.31 15.39 17.29
CA MET A 247 -0.26 16.36 16.99
C MET A 247 0.29 16.19 15.57
N GLY A 248 0.49 14.94 15.13
CA GLY A 248 0.89 14.64 13.76
C GLY A 248 -0.13 15.15 12.74
N ILE A 249 -1.43 14.96 12.98
CA ILE A 249 -2.50 15.50 12.12
C ILE A 249 -2.43 17.03 12.07
N ILE A 250 -2.28 17.71 13.22
CA ILE A 250 -2.20 19.17 13.29
C ILE A 250 -1.01 19.69 12.49
N VAL A 251 0.18 19.09 12.67
CA VAL A 251 1.39 19.47 11.95
C VAL A 251 1.22 19.27 10.44
N MET A 252 0.54 18.21 10.01
CA MET A 252 0.27 17.94 8.59
C MET A 252 -0.85 18.81 8.00
N ALA A 253 -1.79 19.29 8.82
CA ALA A 253 -2.93 20.06 8.35
C ALA A 253 -2.50 21.38 7.67
N TYR A 254 -1.50 22.08 8.22
CA TYR A 254 -1.03 23.34 7.64
C TYR A 254 -0.37 23.16 6.25
N PRO A 255 0.65 22.29 6.07
CA PRO A 255 1.22 22.01 4.74
C PRO A 255 0.18 21.54 3.72
N LEU A 256 -0.78 20.70 4.14
CA LEU A 256 -1.86 20.24 3.25
C LEU A 256 -2.78 21.38 2.83
N ALA A 257 -3.16 22.27 3.76
CA ALA A 257 -3.99 23.43 3.45
C ALA A 257 -3.26 24.40 2.52
N VAL A 258 -1.96 24.64 2.74
CA VAL A 258 -1.12 25.46 1.86
C VAL A 258 -0.99 24.84 0.48
N ALA A 259 -0.68 23.54 0.39
CA ALA A 259 -0.59 22.82 -0.88
C ALA A 259 -1.92 22.84 -1.65
N TRP A 260 -3.05 22.68 -0.94
CA TRP A 260 -4.38 22.78 -1.53
C TRP A 260 -4.63 24.16 -2.14
N LYS A 261 -4.38 25.23 -1.36
CA LYS A 261 -4.54 26.61 -1.83
C LYS A 261 -3.66 26.90 -3.03
N LEU A 262 -2.37 26.57 -2.96
CA LEU A 262 -1.42 26.80 -4.06
C LEU A 262 -1.80 26.05 -5.34
N GLY A 263 -2.32 24.82 -5.21
CA GLY A 263 -2.78 24.05 -6.37
C GLY A 263 -4.05 24.59 -7.03
N ARG A 264 -4.85 25.38 -6.32
CA ARG A 264 -6.10 25.96 -6.82
C ARG A 264 -6.05 27.48 -7.06
N TYR A 265 -5.03 28.19 -6.57
CA TYR A 265 -4.97 29.67 -6.54
C TYR A 265 -5.03 30.34 -7.92
N GLY A 266 -4.59 29.65 -8.98
CA GLY A 266 -4.66 30.15 -10.35
C GLY A 266 -6.08 30.35 -10.91
N SER A 267 -7.15 30.03 -10.16
CA SER A 267 -8.53 30.29 -10.55
C SER A 267 -9.14 31.56 -9.93
N THR A 268 -8.50 32.17 -8.93
CA THR A 268 -9.14 33.19 -8.06
C THR A 268 -8.59 34.61 -8.19
N SER A 269 -7.50 34.84 -8.91
CA SER A 269 -6.85 36.16 -9.00
C SER A 269 -7.35 37.05 -10.14
N GLU A 270 -8.34 36.63 -10.94
CA GLU A 270 -8.87 37.43 -12.06
C GLU A 270 -10.37 37.74 -11.96
N GLU A 271 -11.12 37.21 -10.97
CA GLU A 271 -12.51 37.64 -10.74
C GLU A 271 -12.60 38.93 -9.89
N GLY A 272 -11.47 39.55 -9.58
CA GLY A 272 -11.37 40.76 -8.77
C GLY A 272 -10.45 41.85 -9.34
N ALA A 273 -10.20 41.84 -10.66
CA ALA A 273 -9.48 42.90 -11.37
C ALA A 273 -10.33 43.47 -12.51
#